data_AF-A0A0R3TLS4-F1
#
_entry.id   AF-A0A0R3TLS4-F1
#
_cell.length_a   1.000
_cell.length_b   1.000
_cell.length_c   1.000
_cell.angle_alpha   90.00
_cell.angle_beta   90.00
_cell.angle_gamma   90.00
#
_symmetry.space_group_name_H-M   'P 1'
#
loop_
_entity.id
_entity.type
_entity.pdbx_description
1 polymer ?
#
loop_
_entity_poly.entity_id
_entity_poly.type
_entity_poly.pdbx_seq_one_letter_code
_entity_poly.pdbx_strand_id
1 'polypeptide(L)'
;MKTKHRTKDLDQIYNDKQPENINRCINEATKIDEDKPALGQNFCMPCDKYFCDEKALQAHLKQKPHKRRMKALETEPHSQEIADWAAGVASRKRNREMISSVPHKKKATYDDAQVSMAYSEAPNRGEPNLEQTEDEYEQSYLAVD
;
A
#
# COMPACT_ATOMS: atom_id res chain seq x y z
N MET A 1 8.73 18.09 15.15
CA MET A 1 7.26 17.92 14.97
C MET A 1 6.56 19.12 15.60
N LYS A 2 5.58 19.75 14.94
CA LYS A 2 4.83 20.89 15.52
C LYS A 2 3.68 20.35 16.37
N THR A 3 3.57 20.77 17.62
CA THR A 3 2.61 20.21 18.59
C THR A 3 1.26 20.94 18.62
N LYS A 4 1.22 22.22 18.28
CA LYS A 4 0.05 23.09 18.47
C LYS A 4 -1.19 22.76 17.61
N HIS A 5 -1.02 22.09 16.46
CA HIS A 5 -2.10 21.79 15.51
C HIS A 5 -2.12 20.30 15.15
N ARG A 6 -2.05 19.42 16.15
CA ARG A 6 -2.13 17.97 15.92
C ARG A 6 -3.59 17.53 15.78
N THR A 7 -3.83 16.69 14.78
CA THR A 7 -5.09 15.95 14.61
C THR A 7 -5.00 14.60 15.32
N LYS A 8 -6.14 13.95 15.56
CA LYS A 8 -6.17 12.57 16.03
C LYS A 8 -5.39 11.63 15.11
N ASP A 9 -4.68 10.70 15.72
CA ASP A 9 -3.85 9.73 15.03
C ASP A 9 -4.70 8.56 14.46
N LEU A 10 -4.11 7.74 13.58
CA LEU A 10 -4.83 6.67 12.86
C LEU A 10 -5.28 5.54 13.79
N ASP A 11 -4.44 5.17 14.74
CA ASP A 11 -4.67 4.15 15.76
C ASP A 11 -5.81 4.53 16.71
N GLN A 12 -5.87 5.80 17.14
CA GLN A 12 -6.96 6.33 17.94
C GLN A 12 -8.31 6.20 17.20
N ILE A 13 -8.36 6.66 15.95
CA ILE A 13 -9.59 6.57 15.14
C ILE A 13 -9.96 5.11 14.84
N TYR A 14 -8.99 4.22 14.67
CA TYR A 14 -9.25 2.80 14.45
C TYR A 14 -9.95 2.15 15.66
N ASN A 15 -9.60 2.55 16.88
CA ASN A 15 -10.26 2.09 18.11
C ASN A 15 -11.67 2.69 18.25
N ASP A 16 -11.84 3.97 17.91
CA ASP A 16 -13.15 4.64 17.92
C ASP A 16 -14.12 4.05 16.88
N LYS A 17 -13.58 3.56 15.75
CA LYS A 17 -14.34 2.90 14.67
C LYS A 17 -14.84 1.51 15.02
N GLN A 18 -14.46 0.93 16.16
CA GLN A 18 -14.98 -0.37 16.56
C GLN A 18 -16.48 -0.29 16.89
N PRO A 19 -17.29 -1.32 16.58
CA PRO A 19 -18.75 -1.28 16.77
C PRO A 19 -19.16 -0.98 18.21
N GLU A 20 -18.34 -1.37 19.17
CA GLU A 20 -18.52 -1.09 20.60
C GLU A 20 -18.41 0.40 20.93
N ASN A 21 -17.51 1.11 20.25
CA ASN A 21 -17.17 2.51 20.54
C ASN A 21 -17.89 3.51 19.64
N ILE A 22 -18.26 3.13 18.41
CA ILE A 22 -18.82 4.05 17.39
C ILE A 22 -19.96 4.91 17.96
N ASN A 23 -20.96 4.28 18.59
CA ASN A 23 -22.13 4.99 19.09
C ASN A 23 -21.76 5.98 20.19
N ARG A 24 -20.87 5.56 21.10
CA ARG A 24 -20.36 6.42 22.17
C ARG A 24 -19.61 7.61 21.60
N CYS A 25 -18.66 7.38 20.70
CA CYS A 25 -17.85 8.42 20.09
C CYS A 25 -18.69 9.43 19.30
N ILE A 26 -19.69 8.96 18.54
CA ILE A 26 -20.61 9.84 17.80
C ILE A 26 -21.43 10.68 18.77
N ASN A 27 -22.03 10.07 19.80
CA ASN A 27 -22.87 10.79 20.76
C ASN A 27 -22.09 11.83 21.57
N GLU A 28 -20.85 11.51 21.96
CA GLU A 28 -19.96 12.46 22.64
C GLU A 28 -19.58 13.62 21.71
N ALA A 29 -19.33 13.34 20.43
CA ALA A 29 -18.95 14.35 19.45
C ALA A 29 -20.11 15.25 19.02
N THR A 30 -21.34 14.73 18.96
CA THR A 30 -22.56 15.47 18.54
C THR A 30 -23.31 16.13 19.69
N LYS A 31 -22.79 16.04 20.92
CA LYS A 31 -23.28 16.84 22.03
C LYS A 31 -23.23 18.32 21.66
N ILE A 32 -24.32 19.03 21.94
CA ILE A 32 -24.47 20.47 21.66
C ILE A 32 -23.33 21.21 22.36
N ASP A 33 -22.53 21.90 21.56
CA ASP A 33 -21.32 22.60 21.98
C ASP A 33 -21.16 23.90 21.17
N GLU A 34 -21.19 25.04 21.84
CA GLU A 34 -21.18 26.37 21.23
C GLU A 34 -19.84 26.72 20.56
N ASP A 35 -18.74 26.09 20.99
CA ASP A 35 -17.40 26.36 20.45
C ASP A 35 -17.16 25.66 19.10
N LYS A 36 -18.05 24.73 18.71
CA LYS A 36 -17.93 23.92 17.50
C LYS A 36 -18.87 24.43 16.40
N PRO A 37 -18.47 24.31 15.12
CA PRO A 37 -19.35 24.69 14.04
C PRO A 37 -20.60 23.80 14.05
N ALA A 38 -21.75 24.39 13.70
CA ALA A 38 -23.06 23.75 13.74
C ALA A 38 -23.42 23.10 15.08
N LEU A 39 -22.95 23.65 16.20
CA LEU A 39 -23.17 23.11 17.54
C LEU A 39 -22.74 21.64 17.68
N GLY A 40 -21.72 21.22 16.91
CA GLY A 40 -21.22 19.84 16.90
C GLY A 40 -22.06 18.82 16.14
N GLN A 41 -23.21 19.20 15.56
CA GLN A 41 -24.15 18.25 14.95
C GLN A 41 -23.60 17.56 13.69
N ASN A 42 -22.91 18.31 12.83
CA ASN A 42 -22.40 17.82 11.55
C ASN A 42 -20.95 17.33 11.69
N PHE A 43 -20.77 16.08 12.14
CA PHE A 43 -19.44 15.51 12.43
C PHE A 43 -19.08 14.31 11.54
N CYS A 44 -17.81 14.23 11.14
CA CYS A 44 -17.24 13.07 10.45
C CYS A 44 -16.19 12.37 11.34
N MET A 45 -16.54 11.19 11.89
CA MET A 45 -15.67 10.42 12.78
C MET A 45 -14.31 10.03 12.15
N PRO A 46 -14.24 9.44 10.94
CA PRO A 46 -12.96 9.02 10.35
C PRO A 46 -11.93 10.14 10.16
N CYS A 47 -12.41 11.37 9.96
CA CYS A 47 -11.60 12.53 9.66
C CYS A 47 -11.45 13.49 10.85
N ASP A 48 -12.16 13.26 11.95
CA ASP A 48 -12.24 14.13 13.13
C ASP A 48 -12.49 15.61 12.77
N LYS A 49 -13.51 15.84 11.95
CA LYS A 49 -13.85 17.17 11.42
C LYS A 49 -15.32 17.48 11.60
N TYR A 50 -15.58 18.71 11.99
CA TYR A 50 -16.91 19.30 12.08
C TYR A 50 -17.18 20.19 10.86
N PHE A 51 -18.43 20.25 10.44
CA PHE A 51 -18.90 21.02 9.29
C PHE A 51 -20.04 21.95 9.70
N CYS A 52 -20.27 23.02 8.93
CA CYS A 52 -21.38 23.94 9.21
C CYS A 52 -22.74 23.36 8.78
N ASP A 53 -22.79 22.70 7.62
CA ASP A 53 -24.03 22.18 7.02
C ASP A 53 -23.97 20.68 6.75
N GLU A 54 -25.14 20.04 6.71
CA GLU A 54 -25.29 18.65 6.26
C GLU A 54 -24.81 18.48 4.81
N LYS A 55 -25.08 19.45 3.93
CA LYS A 55 -24.61 19.44 2.54
C LYS A 55 -23.08 19.40 2.45
N ALA A 56 -22.40 20.12 3.33
CA ALA A 56 -20.94 20.14 3.39
C ALA A 56 -20.39 18.78 3.87
N LEU A 57 -21.05 18.16 4.86
CA LEU A 57 -20.70 16.79 5.29
C LEU A 57 -20.89 15.79 4.15
N GLN A 58 -22.02 15.83 3.44
CA GLN A 58 -22.29 14.94 2.30
C GLN A 58 -21.29 15.14 1.16
N ALA A 59 -20.89 16.39 0.90
CA ALA A 59 -19.83 16.69 -0.06
C ALA A 59 -18.49 16.11 0.41
N HIS A 60 -18.13 16.26 1.69
CA HIS A 60 -16.90 15.73 2.27
C HIS A 60 -16.78 14.21 2.11
N LEU A 61 -17.85 13.45 2.37
CA LEU A 61 -17.86 11.99 2.24
C LEU A 61 -17.51 11.52 0.81
N LYS A 62 -17.87 12.31 -0.22
CA LYS A 62 -17.60 11.99 -1.62
C LYS A 62 -16.17 12.35 -2.06
N GLN A 63 -15.47 13.20 -1.32
CA GLN A 63 -14.15 13.71 -1.67
C GLN A 63 -13.04 12.65 -1.52
N LYS A 64 -11.99 12.80 -2.33
CA LYS A 64 -10.79 11.95 -2.30
C LYS A 64 -10.11 11.85 -0.91
N PRO A 65 -9.88 12.94 -0.14
CA PRO A 65 -9.29 12.85 1.19
C PRO A 65 -10.04 11.89 2.12
N HIS A 66 -11.36 11.98 2.18
CA HIS A 66 -12.17 11.09 3.01
C HIS A 66 -12.02 9.63 2.57
N LYS A 67 -12.14 9.37 1.26
CA LYS A 67 -11.95 8.01 0.69
C LYS A 67 -10.55 7.44 0.98
N ARG A 68 -9.51 8.28 0.95
CA ARG A 68 -8.15 7.87 1.31
C ARG A 68 -8.04 7.53 2.80
N ARG A 69 -8.70 8.29 3.67
CA ARG A 69 -8.73 8.03 5.11
C ARG A 69 -9.45 6.71 5.41
N MET A 70 -10.58 6.45 4.76
CA MET A 70 -11.30 5.18 4.89
C MET A 70 -10.42 3.98 4.50
N LYS A 71 -9.72 4.07 3.37
CA LYS A 71 -8.75 3.03 2.96
C LYS A 71 -7.62 2.82 3.96
N ALA A 72 -7.12 3.89 4.60
CA ALA A 72 -6.08 3.77 5.62
C ALA A 72 -6.60 3.10 6.92
N LEU A 73 -7.90 3.20 7.20
CA LEU A 73 -8.56 2.59 8.37
C LEU A 73 -9.04 1.15 8.10
N GLU A 74 -8.92 0.65 6.87
CA GLU A 74 -9.19 -0.76 6.54
C GLU A 74 -8.04 -1.66 7.01
N THR A 75 -6.81 -1.15 7.01
CA THR A 75 -5.62 -1.86 7.49
C THR A 75 -5.42 -1.65 8.98
N GLU A 76 -4.88 -2.66 9.68
CA GLU A 76 -4.46 -2.54 11.07
C GLU A 76 -3.44 -1.39 11.22
N PRO A 77 -3.65 -0.45 12.16
CA PRO A 77 -2.72 0.66 12.37
C PRO A 77 -1.40 0.16 12.94
N HIS A 78 -0.31 0.88 12.65
CA HIS A 78 1.00 0.58 13.20
C HIS A 78 1.02 0.80 14.72
N SER A 79 1.47 -0.18 15.49
CA SER A 79 1.59 -0.13 16.95
C SER A 79 3.06 -0.25 17.39
N GLN A 80 3.34 0.17 18.63
CA GLN A 80 4.69 0.06 19.20
C GLN A 80 5.18 -1.40 19.24
N GLU A 81 4.28 -2.35 19.51
CA GLU A 81 4.60 -3.78 19.51
C GLU A 81 5.13 -4.27 18.16
N ILE A 82 4.59 -3.72 17.05
CA ILE A 82 5.07 -4.02 15.70
C ILE A 82 6.48 -3.46 15.51
N ALA A 83 6.76 -2.25 16.02
CA ALA A 83 8.09 -1.65 15.97
C ALA A 83 9.12 -2.45 16.78
N ASP A 84 8.78 -2.83 18.01
CA ASP A 84 9.66 -3.60 18.90
C ASP A 84 9.94 -4.99 18.32
N TRP A 85 8.95 -5.60 17.67
CA TRP A 85 9.14 -6.86 16.93
C TRP A 85 10.06 -6.69 15.73
N ALA A 86 9.87 -5.64 14.92
CA ALA A 86 10.72 -5.34 13.78
C ALA A 86 12.17 -5.02 14.21
N ALA A 87 12.35 -4.43 15.39
CA ALA A 87 13.65 -4.16 16.00
C ALA A 87 14.30 -5.39 16.67
N GLY A 88 13.58 -6.53 16.75
CA GLY A 88 14.07 -7.76 17.36
C GLY A 88 14.04 -7.76 18.90
N VAL A 89 13.34 -6.82 19.52
CA VAL A 89 13.23 -6.67 20.99
C VAL A 89 12.13 -7.56 21.56
N ALA A 90 11.01 -7.72 20.83
CA ALA A 90 9.84 -8.49 21.29
C ALA A 90 9.43 -9.56 20.27
N SER A 91 8.87 -10.69 20.72
CA SER A 91 8.32 -11.72 19.83
C SER A 91 6.82 -11.48 19.57
N ARG A 92 6.41 -11.17 18.33
CA ARG A 92 4.98 -11.04 17.98
C ARG A 92 4.34 -12.43 17.94
N LYS A 93 3.14 -12.59 18.50
CA LYS A 93 2.31 -13.79 18.26
C LYS A 93 2.04 -13.86 16.76
N ARG A 94 2.61 -14.86 16.08
CA ARG A 94 2.41 -15.07 14.64
C ARG A 94 0.95 -15.46 14.40
N ASN A 95 0.07 -14.48 14.21
CA ASN A 95 -1.24 -14.73 13.64
C ASN A 95 -1.02 -14.96 12.15
N ARG A 96 -0.89 -16.24 11.77
CA ARG A 96 -0.54 -16.74 10.43
C ARG A 96 -1.52 -16.33 9.31
N GLU A 97 -2.64 -15.69 9.66
CA GLU A 97 -3.79 -15.54 8.78
C GLU A 97 -3.77 -14.26 7.91
N MET A 98 -3.05 -13.21 8.31
CA MET A 98 -3.10 -11.89 7.64
C MET A 98 -2.31 -11.77 6.33
N ILE A 99 -1.43 -12.73 5.99
CA ILE A 99 -0.65 -12.69 4.73
C ILE A 99 -1.46 -13.26 3.55
N SER A 100 -2.60 -13.93 3.82
CA SER A 100 -3.35 -14.69 2.80
C SER A 100 -4.29 -13.86 1.92
N SER A 101 -4.59 -12.60 2.26
CA SER A 101 -5.60 -11.78 1.56
C SER A 101 -5.04 -10.85 0.49
N VAL A 102 -3.71 -10.79 0.30
CA VAL A 102 -3.15 -10.11 -0.87
C VAL A 102 -3.38 -11.02 -2.08
N PRO A 103 -4.20 -10.63 -3.08
CA PRO A 103 -4.35 -11.43 -4.27
C PRO A 103 -3.01 -11.45 -4.99
N HIS A 104 -2.30 -12.58 -4.90
CA HIS A 104 -1.16 -12.86 -5.75
C HIS A 104 -1.73 -12.87 -7.18
N LYS A 105 -1.46 -11.81 -7.95
CA LYS A 105 -1.67 -11.85 -9.40
C LYS A 105 -0.86 -13.02 -9.89
N LYS A 106 -1.52 -14.15 -10.15
CA LYS A 106 -0.91 -15.30 -10.82
C LYS A 106 -0.37 -14.74 -12.14
N LYS A 107 0.95 -14.65 -12.27
CA LYS A 107 1.56 -14.48 -13.58
C LYS A 107 1.09 -15.70 -14.37
N ALA A 108 0.49 -15.49 -15.54
CA ALA A 108 0.12 -16.58 -16.42
C ALA A 108 1.40 -17.38 -16.69
N THR A 109 1.48 -18.57 -16.10
CA THR A 109 2.51 -19.56 -16.44
C THR A 109 2.12 -20.09 -17.81
N TYR A 110 2.93 -19.76 -18.81
CA TYR A 110 2.82 -20.38 -20.13
C TYR A 110 3.22 -21.85 -19.97
N ASP A 111 2.40 -22.79 -20.45
CA ASP A 111 2.68 -24.22 -20.33
C ASP A 111 4.04 -24.58 -20.96
N ASP A 112 4.96 -25.08 -20.13
CA ASP A 112 6.33 -25.52 -20.48
C ASP A 112 6.39 -26.66 -21.53
N ALA A 113 5.24 -27.18 -21.99
CA ALA A 113 5.19 -28.27 -22.96
C ALA A 113 5.46 -27.83 -24.41
N GLN A 114 5.27 -26.55 -24.76
CA GLN A 114 5.47 -26.09 -26.16
C GLN A 114 6.93 -25.70 -26.46
N VAL A 115 7.73 -25.37 -25.44
CA VAL A 115 9.11 -24.93 -25.62
C VAL A 115 10.04 -26.12 -25.92
N SER A 116 9.76 -27.31 -25.41
CA SER A 116 10.62 -28.49 -25.63
C SER A 116 10.51 -29.09 -27.03
N MET A 117 9.33 -29.01 -27.68
CA MET A 117 9.13 -29.51 -29.05
C MET A 117 9.80 -28.63 -30.12
N ALA A 118 9.96 -27.34 -29.87
CA ALA A 118 10.58 -26.42 -30.84
C ALA A 118 12.11 -26.57 -30.95
N TYR A 119 12.77 -27.17 -29.94
CA TYR A 119 14.24 -27.30 -29.92
C TYR A 119 14.77 -28.62 -30.50
N SER A 120 13.91 -29.57 -30.89
CA SER A 120 14.33 -30.86 -31.45
C SER A 120 14.30 -30.94 -32.98
N GLU A 121 13.75 -29.94 -33.68
CA GLU A 121 13.57 -29.96 -35.14
C GLU A 121 14.37 -28.86 -35.89
N ALA A 122 15.29 -28.17 -35.21
CA ALA A 122 16.18 -27.23 -35.90
C ALA A 122 17.19 -27.99 -36.78
N PRO A 123 17.25 -27.75 -38.10
CA PRO A 123 18.26 -28.38 -38.94
C PRO A 123 19.66 -27.89 -38.55
N ASN A 124 20.57 -28.86 -38.39
CA ASN A 124 21.98 -28.68 -38.06
C ASN A 124 22.64 -27.74 -39.08
N ARG A 125 22.77 -26.46 -38.72
CA ARG A 125 23.65 -25.52 -39.41
C ARG A 125 24.99 -25.62 -38.70
N GLY A 126 25.97 -26.21 -39.38
CA GLY A 126 27.29 -26.52 -38.84
C GLY A 126 27.97 -25.34 -38.15
N GLU A 127 28.77 -25.67 -37.15
CA GLU A 127 29.58 -24.73 -36.36
C GLU A 127 30.60 -24.01 -37.27
N PRO A 128 30.64 -22.66 -37.30
CA PRO A 128 31.74 -21.95 -37.93
C PRO A 128 33.00 -22.01 -37.05
N ASN A 129 34.13 -22.27 -37.69
CA ASN A 129 35.46 -22.36 -37.07
C ASN A 129 35.90 -21.00 -36.49
N LEU A 130 36.28 -20.99 -35.21
CA LEU A 130 36.62 -19.81 -34.39
C LEU A 130 38.04 -19.27 -34.61
N GLU A 131 38.85 -19.87 -35.50
CA GLU A 131 40.26 -19.47 -35.69
C GLU A 131 40.48 -18.32 -36.69
N GLN A 132 39.44 -17.79 -37.35
CA GLN A 132 39.63 -16.75 -38.39
C GLN A 132 39.30 -15.32 -37.95
N THR A 133 38.80 -15.10 -36.73
CA THR A 133 38.33 -13.78 -36.27
C THR A 133 39.37 -12.94 -35.55
N GLU A 134 40.54 -13.49 -35.24
CA GLU A 134 41.60 -12.74 -34.55
C GLU A 134 42.46 -11.92 -35.52
N ASP A 135 42.65 -12.39 -36.76
CA ASP A 135 43.45 -11.70 -37.78
C ASP A 135 42.77 -10.41 -38.32
N GLU A 136 41.44 -10.38 -38.41
CA GLU A 136 40.70 -9.17 -38.83
C GLU A 136 40.69 -8.07 -37.75
N TYR A 137 40.77 -8.45 -36.48
CA TYR A 137 40.76 -7.49 -35.36
C TYR A 137 42.11 -6.79 -35.20
N GLU A 138 43.23 -7.50 -35.37
CA GLU A 138 44.57 -6.90 -35.32
C GLU A 138 44.88 -5.95 -36.49
N GLN A 139 44.35 -6.22 -37.69
CA GLN A 139 44.54 -5.33 -38.85
C GLN A 139 43.81 -3.99 -38.72
N SER A 140 42.81 -3.88 -37.84
CA SER A 140 42.10 -2.62 -37.59
C SER A 140 42.90 -1.60 -36.76
N TYR A 141 43.90 -2.06 -35.98
CA TYR A 141 44.68 -1.21 -35.07
C TYR A 141 45.98 -0.65 -35.67
N LEU A 142 46.44 -1.16 -36.82
CA LEU A 142 47.67 -0.70 -37.47
C LEU A 142 47.45 0.28 -38.64
N ALA A 143 46.21 0.71 -38.88
CA ALA A 143 45.85 1.61 -39.99
C ALA A 143 45.64 3.09 -39.56
N VAL A 144 46.21 3.50 -38.42
CA VAL A 144 46.19 4.91 -37.99
C VAL A 144 47.62 5.45 -37.98
N ASP A 145 48.04 5.98 -39.14
CA ASP A 145 49.11 6.98 -39.32
C ASP A 145 48.81 7.83 -40.58
#